data_AF-A0A2V9X153-F1
#
_entry.id   AF-A0A2V9X153-F1
#
_cell.length_a   1.000
_cell.length_b   1.000
_cell.length_c   1.000
_cell.angle_alpha   90.00
_cell.angle_beta   90.00
_cell.angle_gamma   90.00
#
_symmetry.space_group_name_H-M   'P 1'
#
loop_
_entity.id
_entity.type
_entity.pdbx_description
1 polymer ?
#
loop_
_entity_poly.entity_id
_entity_poly.type
_entity_poly.pdbx_seq_one_letter_code
_entity_poly.pdbx_strand_id
1 'polypeptide(L)'
;MDENFKNDISLLVTECLVRAIEARNMGSSKTPETERAKAVEESVQEGFVLTRYFYDALIQFEKGPEGLRNVYPDLLGKVDVGREAKRASQIQFASEAPPELLHLSRPNTERLLLNAEKRLSAGDPQGAQKLAQQALDENREDPGRALFILAQVATMNRDMQGARNYFERALEVAQEPKVVAWSHIYLGRIFDLQENREAALNHYRAAKTAGGSLPEAKAAAERGLEQPYEPPASPQ
;
A
#
# COMPACT_ATOMS: atom_id res chain seq x y z
N MET A 1 -6.05 2.27 22.60
CA MET A 1 -6.30 1.60 21.31
C MET A 1 -7.02 2.52 20.34
N ASP A 2 -6.55 2.60 19.10
CA ASP A 2 -7.17 3.33 17.97
C ASP A 2 -8.55 2.71 17.59
N GLU A 3 -9.51 3.54 17.17
CA GLU A 3 -10.86 3.11 16.78
C GLU A 3 -10.88 2.13 15.59
N ASN A 4 -9.88 2.16 14.72
CA ASN A 4 -9.81 1.25 13.58
C ASN A 4 -9.68 -0.22 14.02
N PHE A 5 -8.94 -0.50 15.10
CA PHE A 5 -8.81 -1.86 15.64
C PHE A 5 -10.07 -2.38 16.30
N LYS A 6 -10.97 -1.48 16.75
CA LYS A 6 -12.25 -1.89 17.32
C LYS A 6 -13.26 -2.32 16.26
N ASN A 7 -13.16 -1.73 15.06
CA ASN A 7 -14.10 -1.93 13.96
C ASN A 7 -13.61 -2.95 12.91
N ASP A 8 -12.31 -3.29 12.92
CA ASP A 8 -11.71 -4.28 12.02
C ASP A 8 -11.05 -5.41 12.83
N ILE A 9 -11.77 -6.54 12.93
CA ILE A 9 -11.34 -7.73 13.66
C ILE A 9 -10.09 -8.34 13.02
N SER A 10 -9.98 -8.32 11.69
CA SER A 10 -8.81 -8.86 11.00
C SER A 10 -7.57 -8.06 11.33
N LEU A 11 -7.69 -6.73 11.32
CA LEU A 11 -6.61 -5.83 11.71
C LEU A 11 -6.20 -6.04 13.18
N LEU A 12 -7.16 -6.16 14.10
CA LEU A 12 -6.91 -6.45 15.50
C LEU A 12 -6.15 -7.76 15.70
N VAL A 13 -6.60 -8.84 15.05
CA VAL A 13 -5.99 -10.17 15.14
C VAL A 13 -4.56 -10.15 14.58
N THR A 14 -4.35 -9.46 13.45
CA THR A 14 -3.01 -9.29 12.86
C THR A 14 -2.10 -8.56 13.83
N GLU A 15 -2.53 -7.43 14.38
CA GLU A 15 -1.72 -6.64 15.32
C GLU A 15 -1.35 -7.43 16.58
N CYS A 16 -2.29 -8.19 17.13
CA CYS A 16 -2.03 -9.09 18.27
C CYS A 16 -0.97 -10.15 17.96
N LEU A 17 -0.99 -10.74 16.75
CA LEU A 17 0.03 -11.71 16.34
C LEU A 17 1.40 -11.02 16.23
N VAL A 18 1.45 -9.86 15.60
CA VAL A 18 2.74 -9.22 15.35
C VAL A 18 3.39 -8.77 16.65
N ARG A 19 2.65 -8.15 17.58
CA ARG A 19 3.15 -7.82 18.92
C ARG A 19 3.69 -9.04 19.68
N ALA A 20 3.05 -10.21 19.49
CA ALA A 20 3.56 -11.45 20.07
C ALA A 20 4.90 -11.89 19.44
N ILE A 21 5.06 -11.74 18.13
CA ILE A 21 6.33 -12.01 17.42
C ILE A 21 7.41 -11.03 17.87
N GLU A 22 7.09 -9.74 18.00
CA GLU A 22 8.02 -8.73 18.50
C GLU A 22 8.47 -9.04 19.93
N ALA A 23 7.55 -9.44 20.81
CA ALA A 23 7.90 -9.87 22.17
C ALA A 23 8.83 -11.09 22.16
N ARG A 24 8.63 -12.08 21.27
CA ARG A 24 9.54 -13.23 21.12
C ARG A 24 10.93 -12.80 20.63
N ASN A 25 10.98 -11.84 19.72
CA ASN A 25 12.20 -11.31 19.13
C ASN A 25 12.84 -10.15 19.92
N MET A 26 12.26 -9.80 21.07
CA MET A 26 12.71 -8.67 21.87
C MET A 26 14.09 -8.96 22.49
N GLY A 27 15.02 -8.04 22.25
CA GLY A 27 16.37 -8.03 22.81
C GLY A 27 17.33 -9.04 22.17
N SER A 28 18.18 -9.68 22.96
CA SER A 28 19.16 -10.67 22.49
C SER A 28 18.77 -12.08 22.96
N SER A 29 19.52 -13.11 22.55
CA SER A 29 19.31 -14.49 23.03
C SER A 29 19.41 -14.65 24.56
N LYS A 30 19.86 -13.62 25.28
CA LYS A 30 19.96 -13.56 26.75
C LYS A 30 18.85 -12.76 27.44
N THR A 31 17.90 -12.20 26.70
CA THR A 31 16.78 -11.45 27.28
C THR A 31 15.93 -12.38 28.15
N PRO A 32 15.73 -12.05 29.44
CA PRO A 32 14.93 -12.85 30.35
C PRO A 32 13.50 -13.03 29.82
N GLU A 33 12.95 -14.25 29.96
CA GLU A 33 11.55 -14.52 29.59
C GLU A 33 10.56 -13.62 30.34
N THR A 34 10.94 -13.14 31.53
CA THR A 34 10.18 -12.17 32.32
C THR A 34 10.01 -10.82 31.62
N GLU A 35 11.03 -10.37 30.87
CA GLU A 35 10.93 -9.12 30.10
C GLU A 35 10.01 -9.27 28.90
N ARG A 36 10.10 -10.40 28.17
CA ARG A 36 9.17 -10.71 27.07
C ARG A 36 7.74 -10.84 27.56
N ALA A 37 7.54 -11.52 28.69
CA ALA A 37 6.22 -11.65 29.31
C ALA A 37 5.62 -10.29 29.70
N LYS A 38 6.46 -9.35 30.15
CA LYS A 38 6.04 -7.99 30.47
C LYS A 38 5.57 -7.23 29.22
N ALA A 39 6.30 -7.32 28.11
CA ALA A 39 5.89 -6.69 26.84
C ALA A 39 4.55 -7.23 26.31
N VAL A 40 4.29 -8.52 26.50
CA VAL A 40 3.00 -9.14 26.18
C VAL A 40 1.90 -8.59 27.08
N GLU A 41 2.17 -8.44 28.38
CA GLU A 41 1.21 -7.92 29.34
C GLU A 41 0.86 -6.44 29.08
N GLU A 42 1.86 -5.62 28.75
CA GLU A 42 1.66 -4.23 28.32
C GLU A 42 0.75 -4.15 27.08
N SER A 43 1.02 -4.98 26.06
CA SER A 43 0.16 -5.05 24.85
C SER A 43 -1.27 -5.47 25.15
N VAL A 44 -1.46 -6.42 26.07
CA VAL A 44 -2.78 -6.88 26.52
C VAL A 44 -3.54 -5.78 27.26
N GLN A 45 -2.86 -5.02 28.13
CA GLN A 45 -3.43 -3.88 28.86
C GLN A 45 -3.81 -2.71 27.93
N GLU A 46 -3.16 -2.59 26.77
CA GLU A 46 -3.50 -1.60 25.73
C GLU A 46 -4.77 -1.96 24.93
N GLY A 47 -5.28 -3.19 25.08
CA GLY A 47 -6.48 -3.69 24.38
C GLY A 47 -6.21 -4.79 23.36
N PHE A 48 -4.96 -5.14 23.09
CA PHE A 48 -4.58 -6.22 22.17
C PHE A 48 -4.63 -7.58 22.89
N VAL A 49 -5.85 -7.97 23.29
CA VAL A 49 -6.08 -9.07 24.23
C VAL A 49 -5.63 -10.45 23.72
N LEU A 50 -5.55 -10.66 22.40
CA LEU A 50 -5.09 -11.92 21.81
C LEU A 50 -3.56 -12.05 21.76
N THR A 51 -2.80 -11.00 22.11
CA THR A 51 -1.33 -11.04 22.08
C THR A 51 -0.79 -12.18 22.92
N ARG A 52 -1.39 -12.43 24.10
CA ARG A 52 -0.96 -13.52 24.97
C ARG A 52 -1.21 -14.89 24.37
N TYR A 53 -2.37 -15.09 23.72
CA TYR A 53 -2.69 -16.32 23.03
C TYR A 53 -1.65 -16.63 21.95
N PHE A 54 -1.35 -15.65 21.08
CA PHE A 54 -0.37 -15.83 20.02
C PHE A 54 1.04 -16.06 20.56
N TYR A 55 1.42 -15.37 21.64
CA TYR A 55 2.71 -15.59 22.27
C TYR A 55 2.88 -17.03 22.78
N ASP A 56 1.86 -17.54 23.51
CA ASP A 56 1.86 -18.91 24.01
C ASP A 56 1.88 -19.94 22.85
N ALA A 57 1.18 -19.64 21.75
CA ALA A 57 1.18 -20.46 20.54
C ALA A 57 2.54 -20.47 19.83
N LEU A 58 3.21 -19.31 19.73
CA LEU A 58 4.52 -19.17 19.10
C LEU A 58 5.59 -20.00 19.81
N ILE A 59 5.54 -20.10 21.14
CA ILE A 59 6.45 -20.97 21.92
C ILE A 59 6.34 -22.45 21.49
N GLN A 60 5.14 -22.90 21.11
CA GLN A 60 4.96 -24.27 20.61
C GLN A 60 5.38 -24.39 19.15
N PHE A 61 5.04 -23.38 18.34
CA PHE A 61 5.41 -23.30 16.93
C PHE A 61 6.93 -23.39 16.72
N GLU A 62 7.73 -22.68 17.53
CA GLU A 62 9.20 -22.67 17.47
C GLU A 62 9.85 -24.06 17.62
N LYS A 63 9.12 -25.06 18.15
CA LYS A 63 9.60 -26.43 18.29
C LYS A 63 9.38 -27.27 17.02
N GLY A 64 8.55 -26.80 16.11
CA GLY A 64 8.19 -27.48 14.86
C GLY A 64 9.06 -27.02 13.68
N PRO A 65 9.21 -27.86 12.64
CA PRO A 65 9.97 -27.51 11.43
C PRO A 65 9.16 -26.67 10.42
N GLU A 66 7.86 -26.49 10.66
CA GLU A 66 6.93 -25.85 9.72
C GLU A 66 7.04 -24.33 9.73
N GLY A 67 6.85 -23.69 8.58
CA GLY A 67 6.82 -22.23 8.49
C GLY A 67 5.50 -21.62 8.97
N LEU A 68 5.54 -20.40 9.50
CA LEU A 68 4.38 -19.72 10.10
C LEU A 68 3.18 -19.64 9.15
N ARG A 69 3.41 -19.45 7.84
CA ARG A 69 2.36 -19.39 6.81
C ARG A 69 1.50 -20.65 6.77
N ASN A 70 2.08 -21.81 7.07
CA ASN A 70 1.37 -23.10 7.03
C ASN A 70 0.60 -23.36 8.33
N VAL A 71 1.15 -22.90 9.46
CA VAL A 71 0.58 -23.14 10.80
C VAL A 71 -0.46 -22.10 11.18
N TYR A 72 -0.42 -20.91 10.57
CA TYR A 72 -1.30 -19.79 10.91
C TYR A 72 -2.81 -20.09 10.84
N PRO A 73 -3.35 -20.77 9.80
CA PRO A 73 -4.78 -21.11 9.76
C PRO A 73 -5.22 -21.99 10.94
N ASP A 74 -4.37 -22.93 11.34
CA ASP A 74 -4.63 -23.82 12.47
C ASP A 74 -4.53 -23.08 13.82
N LEU A 75 -3.58 -22.15 13.97
CA LEU A 75 -3.51 -21.27 15.13
C LEU A 75 -4.78 -20.42 15.28
N LEU A 76 -5.27 -19.83 14.20
CA LEU A 76 -6.53 -19.07 14.26
C LEU A 76 -7.71 -19.97 14.60
N GLY A 77 -7.79 -21.17 14.03
CA GLY A 77 -8.86 -22.12 14.30
C GLY A 77 -8.89 -22.63 15.74
N LYS A 78 -7.76 -22.58 16.45
CA LYS A 78 -7.61 -23.01 17.84
C LYS A 78 -7.85 -21.90 18.87
N VAL A 79 -8.24 -20.69 18.45
CA VAL A 79 -8.57 -19.61 19.37
C VAL A 79 -9.86 -19.94 20.12
N ASP A 80 -9.75 -20.17 21.43
CA ASP A 80 -10.92 -20.31 22.30
C ASP A 80 -11.43 -18.93 22.72
N VAL A 81 -12.40 -18.41 21.97
CA VAL A 81 -13.01 -17.10 22.23
C VAL A 81 -13.61 -17.00 23.63
N GLY A 82 -14.18 -18.08 24.17
CA GLY A 82 -14.77 -18.08 25.50
C GLY A 82 -13.72 -17.93 26.61
N ARG A 83 -12.58 -18.61 26.45
CA ARG A 83 -11.43 -18.48 27.34
C ARG A 83 -10.81 -17.09 27.25
N GLU A 84 -10.57 -16.59 26.04
CA GLU A 84 -9.93 -15.28 25.85
C GLU A 84 -10.85 -14.13 26.27
N ALA A 85 -12.17 -14.25 26.11
CA ALA A 85 -13.12 -13.28 26.65
C ALA A 85 -13.10 -13.25 28.20
N LYS A 86 -13.03 -14.41 28.85
CA LYS A 86 -12.88 -14.48 30.32
C LYS A 86 -11.58 -13.85 30.79
N ARG A 87 -10.46 -14.14 30.13
CA ARG A 87 -9.18 -13.48 30.40
C ARG A 87 -9.32 -11.96 30.24
N ALA A 88 -9.92 -11.52 29.13
CA ALA A 88 -10.10 -10.11 28.82
C ALA A 88 -10.89 -9.37 29.91
N SER A 89 -11.92 -10.00 30.48
CA SER A 89 -12.74 -9.42 31.55
C SER A 89 -11.99 -9.18 32.87
N GLN A 90 -10.84 -9.82 33.06
CA GLN A 90 -10.02 -9.72 34.28
C GLN A 90 -8.87 -8.70 34.11
N ILE A 91 -8.69 -8.11 32.93
CA ILE A 91 -7.61 -7.17 32.66
C ILE A 91 -8.00 -5.78 33.17
N GLN A 92 -7.09 -5.16 33.91
CA GLN A 92 -7.13 -3.72 34.14
C GLN A 92 -6.52 -3.02 32.91
N PHE A 93 -7.37 -2.48 32.03
CA PHE A 93 -6.91 -1.76 30.85
C PHE A 93 -6.25 -0.43 31.23
N ALA A 94 -5.22 -0.05 30.47
CA ALA A 94 -4.55 1.24 30.63
C ALA A 94 -5.51 2.39 30.31
N SER A 95 -5.47 3.46 31.12
CA SER A 95 -6.32 4.65 30.94
C SER A 95 -5.87 5.54 29.79
N GLU A 96 -4.61 5.43 29.37
CA GLU A 96 -4.02 6.18 28.26
C GLU A 96 -3.24 5.20 27.37
N ALA A 97 -3.34 5.38 26.06
CA ALA A 97 -2.53 4.62 25.11
C ALA A 97 -1.11 5.22 25.11
N PRO A 98 -0.05 4.44 25.36
CA PRO A 98 1.31 4.94 25.14
C PRO A 98 1.48 5.31 23.65
N PRO A 99 2.37 6.27 23.33
CA PRO A 99 2.72 6.55 21.95
C PRO A 99 3.23 5.25 21.33
N GLU A 100 2.61 4.83 20.23
CA GLU A 100 2.95 3.60 19.51
C GLU A 100 4.40 3.73 18.97
N LEU A 101 5.38 3.13 19.68
CA LEU A 101 6.81 3.24 19.36
C LEU A 101 7.27 2.20 18.31
N LEU A 102 6.41 1.25 17.95
CA LEU A 102 6.64 0.28 16.89
C LEU A 102 5.60 0.51 15.80
N HIS A 103 6.02 1.22 14.75
CA HIS A 103 5.37 1.17 13.45
C HIS A 103 5.65 -0.20 12.85
N LEU A 104 4.90 -1.21 13.26
CA LEU A 104 4.62 -2.29 12.33
C LEU A 104 4.01 -1.63 11.11
N SER A 105 4.65 -1.83 9.97
CA SER A 105 4.15 -1.50 8.64
C SER A 105 2.63 -1.71 8.60
N ARG A 106 1.89 -0.62 8.87
CA ARG A 106 0.44 -0.66 8.97
C ARG A 106 -0.02 -1.01 7.56
N PRO A 107 -0.78 -2.09 7.35
CA PRO A 107 -1.31 -2.41 6.02
C PRO A 107 -2.23 -1.31 5.46
N ASN A 108 -2.62 -0.33 6.29
CA ASN A 108 -3.35 0.88 5.89
C ASN A 108 -2.50 2.15 5.72
N THR A 109 -1.23 2.19 6.18
CA THR A 109 -0.31 3.32 5.94
C THR A 109 0.60 3.09 4.73
N GLU A 110 0.78 1.84 4.29
CA GLU A 110 1.57 1.46 3.08
C GLU A 110 0.77 1.49 1.76
N ARG A 111 -0.29 2.30 1.70
CA ARG A 111 -1.15 2.41 0.52
C ARG A 111 -1.37 3.87 0.12
N LEU A 112 -0.34 4.70 0.28
CA LEU A 112 -0.33 6.09 -0.15
C LEU A 112 -0.74 6.19 -1.62
N LEU A 113 -0.14 5.38 -2.50
CA LEU A 113 -0.44 5.45 -3.94
C LEU A 113 -1.82 4.90 -4.28
N LEU A 114 -2.28 3.83 -3.61
CA LEU A 114 -3.66 3.35 -3.79
C LEU A 114 -4.70 4.39 -3.32
N ASN A 115 -4.44 5.05 -2.19
CA ASN A 115 -5.32 6.10 -1.69
C ASN A 115 -5.27 7.34 -2.58
N ALA A 116 -4.11 7.67 -3.16
CA ALA A 116 -3.98 8.73 -4.15
C ALA A 116 -4.82 8.43 -5.41
N GLU A 117 -4.79 7.20 -5.92
CA GLU A 117 -5.63 6.78 -7.05
C GLU A 117 -7.12 6.87 -6.72
N LYS A 118 -7.54 6.45 -5.51
CA LYS A 118 -8.93 6.62 -5.06
C LYS A 118 -9.34 8.09 -5.03
N ARG A 119 -8.46 8.97 -4.55
CA ARG A 119 -8.69 10.43 -4.51
C ARG A 119 -8.83 11.01 -5.92
N LEU A 120 -7.96 10.61 -6.85
CA LEU A 120 -8.11 10.96 -8.27
C LEU A 120 -9.47 10.51 -8.83
N SER A 121 -9.86 9.25 -8.60
CA SER A 121 -11.15 8.75 -9.09
C SER A 121 -12.35 9.46 -8.48
N ALA A 122 -12.19 10.04 -7.28
CA ALA A 122 -13.20 10.83 -6.60
C ALA A 122 -13.20 12.31 -7.01
N GLY A 123 -12.34 12.73 -7.94
CA GLY A 123 -12.23 14.13 -8.37
C GLY A 123 -11.46 15.02 -7.38
N ASP A 124 -10.63 14.44 -6.52
CA ASP A 124 -9.78 15.15 -5.55
C ASP A 124 -8.30 15.10 -5.98
N PRO A 125 -7.88 15.91 -6.98
CA PRO A 125 -6.51 15.92 -7.46
C PRO A 125 -5.53 16.47 -6.40
N GLN A 126 -5.96 17.36 -5.51
CA GLN A 126 -5.12 17.91 -4.45
C GLN A 126 -4.77 16.86 -3.39
N GLY A 127 -5.77 16.09 -2.93
CA GLY A 127 -5.56 14.99 -2.01
C GLY A 127 -4.67 13.90 -2.60
N ALA A 128 -4.86 13.58 -3.88
CA ALA A 128 -4.00 12.65 -4.60
C ALA A 128 -2.55 13.14 -4.71
N GLN A 129 -2.36 14.41 -5.05
CA GLN A 129 -1.03 15.01 -5.17
C GLN A 129 -0.25 14.91 -3.86
N LYS A 130 -0.90 15.24 -2.74
CA LYS A 130 -0.27 15.20 -1.43
C LYS A 130 0.23 13.79 -1.09
N LEU A 131 -0.60 12.77 -1.33
CA LEU A 131 -0.26 11.38 -1.05
C LEU A 131 0.85 10.84 -1.96
N ALA A 132 0.80 11.16 -3.27
CA ALA A 132 1.82 10.74 -4.21
C ALA A 132 3.17 11.44 -3.97
N GLN A 133 3.16 12.73 -3.60
CA GLN A 133 4.36 13.45 -3.24
C GLN A 133 4.97 12.91 -1.94
N GLN A 134 4.14 12.62 -0.95
CA GLN A 134 4.59 11.99 0.30
C GLN A 134 5.27 10.64 0.05
N ALA A 135 4.71 9.81 -0.83
CA ALA A 135 5.31 8.53 -1.21
C ALA A 135 6.71 8.71 -1.83
N LEU A 136 6.91 9.73 -2.67
CA LEU A 136 8.21 10.08 -3.23
C LEU A 136 9.19 10.61 -2.19
N ASP A 137 8.75 11.56 -1.36
CA ASP A 137 9.60 12.25 -0.39
C ASP A 137 10.10 11.30 0.71
N GLU A 138 9.22 10.40 1.16
CA GLU A 138 9.55 9.40 2.18
C GLU A 138 10.21 8.15 1.60
N ASN A 139 10.32 8.05 0.26
CA ASN A 139 10.75 6.86 -0.47
C ASN A 139 10.00 5.59 -0.03
N ARG A 140 8.69 5.76 0.20
CA ARG A 140 7.76 4.73 0.62
C ARG A 140 6.87 4.42 -0.59
N GLU A 141 7.04 3.25 -1.19
CA GLU A 141 6.36 2.77 -2.41
C GLU A 141 7.07 3.08 -3.74
N ASP A 142 6.50 2.60 -4.86
CA ASP A 142 7.10 2.64 -6.19
C ASP A 142 7.18 4.08 -6.74
N PRO A 143 8.39 4.62 -6.99
CA PRO A 143 8.55 5.99 -7.44
C PRO A 143 7.98 6.22 -8.84
N GLY A 144 8.01 5.21 -9.72
CA GLY A 144 7.44 5.31 -11.06
C GLY A 144 5.93 5.52 -11.02
N ARG A 145 5.24 4.74 -10.19
CA ARG A 145 3.80 4.86 -9.96
C ARG A 145 3.43 6.16 -9.27
N ALA A 146 4.23 6.64 -8.32
CA ALA A 146 4.00 7.94 -7.69
C ALA A 146 4.10 9.10 -8.70
N LEU A 147 5.15 9.10 -9.54
CA LEU A 147 5.32 10.08 -10.62
C LEU A 147 4.18 9.99 -11.64
N PHE A 148 3.73 8.79 -11.98
CA PHE A 148 2.59 8.59 -12.86
C PHE A 148 1.30 9.22 -12.30
N ILE A 149 1.02 9.04 -11.01
CA ILE A 149 -0.14 9.67 -10.36
C ILE A 149 -0.02 11.20 -10.38
N LEU A 150 1.17 11.75 -10.12
CA LEU A 150 1.41 13.20 -10.23
C LEU A 150 1.19 13.72 -11.66
N ALA A 151 1.54 12.93 -12.68
CA ALA A 151 1.27 13.27 -14.07
C ALA A 151 -0.24 13.31 -14.37
N GLN A 152 -1.01 12.37 -13.80
CA GLN A 152 -2.47 12.36 -13.92
C GLN A 152 -3.11 13.56 -13.21
N VAL A 153 -2.63 13.90 -12.00
CA VAL A 153 -3.01 15.13 -11.28
C VAL A 153 -2.79 16.36 -12.17
N ALA A 154 -1.58 16.50 -12.74
CA ALA A 154 -1.24 17.63 -13.60
C ALA A 154 -2.15 17.69 -14.84
N THR A 155 -2.46 16.53 -15.44
CA THR A 155 -3.41 16.42 -16.56
C THR A 155 -4.81 16.93 -16.17
N MET A 156 -5.32 16.54 -15.00
CA MET A 156 -6.62 17.02 -14.49
C MET A 156 -6.61 18.53 -14.23
N ASN A 157 -5.49 19.07 -13.75
CA ASN A 157 -5.29 20.50 -13.53
C ASN A 157 -5.01 21.28 -14.84
N ARG A 158 -5.05 20.62 -16.00
CA ARG A 158 -4.71 21.19 -17.32
C ARG A 158 -3.27 21.71 -17.41
N ASP A 159 -2.39 21.26 -16.52
CA ASP A 159 -0.95 21.54 -16.59
C ASP A 159 -0.27 20.52 -17.51
N MET A 160 -0.32 20.81 -18.80
CA MET A 160 0.20 19.92 -19.84
C MET A 160 1.72 19.74 -19.77
N GLN A 161 2.44 20.80 -19.39
CA GLN A 161 3.90 20.76 -19.28
C GLN A 161 4.31 19.97 -18.03
N GLY A 162 3.66 20.20 -16.89
CA GLY A 162 3.87 19.40 -15.69
C GLY A 162 3.55 17.92 -15.91
N ALA A 163 2.43 17.62 -16.56
CA ALA A 163 2.04 16.24 -16.89
C ALA A 163 3.12 15.55 -17.72
N ARG A 164 3.61 16.22 -18.78
CA ARG A 164 4.69 15.70 -19.62
C ARG A 164 5.94 15.38 -18.80
N ASN A 165 6.42 16.34 -18.00
CA ASN A 165 7.61 16.18 -17.18
C ASN A 165 7.49 14.99 -16.22
N TYR A 166 6.32 14.82 -15.57
CA TYR A 166 6.10 13.69 -14.66
C TYR A 166 6.02 12.35 -15.39
N PHE A 167 5.39 12.27 -16.57
CA PHE A 167 5.38 11.03 -17.36
C PHE A 167 6.77 10.66 -17.87
N GLU A 168 7.57 11.63 -18.32
CA GLU A 168 8.97 11.40 -18.73
C GLU A 168 9.79 10.86 -17.55
N ARG A 169 9.72 11.49 -16.37
CA ARG A 169 10.40 11.01 -15.16
C ARG A 169 9.89 9.65 -14.69
N ALA A 170 8.59 9.37 -14.83
CA ALA A 170 8.04 8.07 -14.50
C ALA A 170 8.70 6.97 -15.36
N LEU A 171 8.90 7.21 -16.65
CA LEU A 171 9.56 6.26 -17.56
C LEU A 171 11.03 6.00 -17.24
N GLU A 172 11.72 6.94 -16.58
CA GLU A 172 13.12 6.76 -16.17
C GLU A 172 13.27 5.72 -15.04
N VAL A 173 12.24 5.56 -14.20
CA VAL A 173 12.32 4.73 -12.99
C VAL A 173 11.30 3.59 -12.93
N ALA A 174 10.25 3.63 -13.76
CA ALA A 174 9.16 2.66 -13.72
C ALA A 174 9.60 1.28 -14.20
N GLN A 175 9.25 0.26 -13.40
CA GLN A 175 9.43 -1.15 -13.75
C GLN A 175 8.10 -1.83 -14.08
N GLU A 176 6.98 -1.29 -13.59
CA GLU A 176 5.65 -1.85 -13.82
C GLU A 176 5.22 -1.66 -15.29
N PRO A 177 4.90 -2.74 -16.04
CA PRO A 177 4.52 -2.64 -17.45
C PRO A 177 3.34 -1.71 -17.71
N LYS A 178 2.37 -1.66 -16.78
CA LYS A 178 1.21 -0.77 -16.86
C LYS A 178 1.62 0.69 -16.80
N VAL A 179 2.48 1.07 -15.85
CA VAL A 179 2.97 2.45 -15.70
C VAL A 179 3.74 2.86 -16.96
N VAL A 180 4.62 2.00 -17.47
CA VAL A 180 5.39 2.26 -18.68
C VAL A 180 4.48 2.45 -19.90
N ALA A 181 3.57 1.50 -20.14
CA ALA A 181 2.68 1.55 -21.30
C ALA A 181 1.78 2.79 -21.29
N TRP A 182 1.13 3.09 -20.15
CA TRP A 182 0.24 4.26 -20.06
C TRP A 182 1.00 5.58 -20.07
N SER A 183 2.20 5.67 -19.50
CA SER A 183 3.03 6.89 -19.59
C SER A 183 3.35 7.21 -21.05
N HIS A 184 3.74 6.20 -21.84
CA HIS A 184 3.93 6.38 -23.27
C HIS A 184 2.63 6.76 -24.01
N ILE A 185 1.49 6.16 -23.68
CA ILE A 185 0.20 6.56 -24.30
C ILE A 185 -0.11 8.03 -24.02
N TYR A 186 0.00 8.47 -22.78
CA TYR A 186 -0.28 9.86 -22.42
C TYR A 186 0.71 10.83 -23.05
N LEU A 187 2.01 10.52 -23.08
CA LEU A 187 2.99 11.33 -23.81
C LEU A 187 2.64 11.43 -25.29
N GLY A 188 2.24 10.31 -25.91
CA GLY A 188 1.75 10.32 -27.30
C GLY A 188 0.62 11.31 -27.51
N ARG A 189 -0.38 11.30 -26.61
CA ARG A 189 -1.52 12.23 -26.66
C ARG A 189 -1.08 13.68 -26.47
N ILE A 190 -0.18 13.94 -25.52
CA ILE A 190 0.36 15.28 -25.27
C ILE A 190 1.06 15.81 -26.52
N PHE A 191 1.87 14.98 -27.19
CA PHE A 191 2.57 15.36 -28.40
C PHE A 191 1.64 15.57 -29.60
N ASP A 192 0.58 14.77 -29.74
CA ASP A 192 -0.46 15.02 -30.76
C ASP A 192 -1.13 16.39 -30.53
N LEU A 193 -1.46 16.73 -29.29
CA LEU A 193 -2.02 18.05 -28.93
C LEU A 193 -1.04 19.21 -29.16
N GLN A 194 0.26 18.93 -29.17
CA GLN A 194 1.33 19.87 -29.50
C GLN A 194 1.65 19.88 -31.00
N GLU A 195 0.85 19.21 -31.83
CA GLU A 195 1.05 19.05 -33.28
C GLU A 195 2.39 18.37 -33.64
N ASN A 196 3.04 17.71 -32.68
CA ASN A 196 4.29 16.97 -32.87
C ASN A 196 4.00 15.48 -33.10
N ARG A 197 3.44 15.19 -34.27
CA ARG A 197 2.97 13.84 -34.61
C ARG A 197 4.10 12.81 -34.63
N GLU A 198 5.30 13.19 -35.05
CA GLU A 198 6.42 12.26 -35.11
C GLU A 198 6.81 11.74 -33.72
N ALA A 199 6.95 12.64 -32.74
CA ALA A 199 7.19 12.27 -31.35
C ALA A 199 6.03 11.43 -30.78
N ALA A 200 4.79 11.79 -31.10
CA ALA A 200 3.61 11.05 -30.66
C ALA A 200 3.64 9.59 -31.14
N LEU A 201 3.92 9.38 -32.43
CA LEU A 201 4.02 8.04 -33.02
C LEU A 201 5.11 7.18 -32.37
N ASN A 202 6.26 7.77 -32.02
CA ASN A 202 7.33 7.06 -31.32
C ASN A 202 6.85 6.54 -29.96
N HIS A 203 6.13 7.37 -29.21
CA HIS A 203 5.54 6.97 -27.95
C HIS A 203 4.46 5.90 -28.10
N TYR A 204 3.55 6.00 -29.08
CA TYR A 204 2.55 4.96 -29.29
C TYR A 204 3.17 3.61 -29.69
N ARG A 205 4.26 3.59 -30.47
CA ARG A 205 4.99 2.34 -30.76
C ARG A 205 5.58 1.74 -29.49
N ALA A 206 6.22 2.56 -28.66
CA ALA A 206 6.78 2.12 -27.38
C ALA A 206 5.69 1.58 -26.44
N ALA A 207 4.54 2.27 -26.35
CA ALA A 207 3.38 1.83 -25.60
C ALA A 207 2.83 0.47 -26.07
N LYS A 208 2.75 0.24 -27.40
CA LYS A 208 2.28 -1.03 -27.96
C LYS A 208 3.19 -2.19 -27.56
N THR A 209 4.50 -1.97 -27.52
CA THR A 209 5.47 -2.97 -27.06
C THR A 209 5.36 -3.22 -25.56
N ALA A 210 5.35 -2.17 -24.74
CA ALA A 210 5.25 -2.28 -23.28
C ALA A 210 3.89 -2.84 -22.80
N GLY A 211 2.82 -2.53 -23.52
CA GLY A 211 1.45 -2.98 -23.25
C GLY A 211 1.07 -4.32 -23.88
N GLY A 212 2.03 -5.13 -24.32
CA GLY A 212 1.75 -6.39 -25.02
C GLY A 212 0.85 -7.37 -24.23
N SER A 213 0.92 -7.34 -22.90
CA SER A 213 0.08 -8.13 -21.98
C SER A 213 -1.15 -7.37 -21.44
N LEU A 214 -1.36 -6.12 -21.87
CA LEU A 214 -2.41 -5.21 -21.40
C LEU A 214 -3.34 -4.85 -22.57
N PRO A 215 -4.48 -5.55 -22.73
CA PRO A 215 -5.35 -5.39 -23.89
C PRO A 215 -5.79 -3.93 -24.13
N GLU A 216 -6.14 -3.20 -23.07
CA GLU A 216 -6.63 -1.83 -23.14
C GLU A 216 -5.51 -0.86 -23.56
N ALA A 217 -4.31 -1.03 -23.01
CA ALA A 217 -3.16 -0.19 -23.36
C ALA A 217 -2.73 -0.43 -24.81
N LYS A 218 -2.71 -1.70 -25.23
CA LYS A 218 -2.41 -2.07 -26.62
C LYS A 218 -3.42 -1.44 -27.59
N ALA A 219 -4.72 -1.56 -27.32
CA ALA A 219 -5.76 -0.98 -28.15
C ALA A 219 -5.69 0.56 -28.20
N ALA A 220 -5.35 1.21 -27.08
CA ALA A 220 -5.16 2.66 -27.05
C ALA A 220 -3.93 3.10 -27.87
N ALA A 221 -2.82 2.36 -27.77
CA ALA A 221 -1.61 2.61 -28.56
C ALA A 221 -1.86 2.41 -30.06
N GLU A 222 -2.56 1.33 -30.45
CA GLU A 222 -2.92 1.06 -31.85
C GLU A 222 -3.79 2.17 -32.44
N ARG A 223 -4.81 2.62 -31.70
CA ARG A 223 -5.62 3.77 -32.12
C ARG A 223 -4.79 5.04 -32.29
N GLY A 224 -3.87 5.32 -31.36
CA GLY A 224 -2.97 6.48 -31.45
C GLY A 224 -2.02 6.41 -32.65
N LEU A 225 -1.63 5.21 -33.09
CA LEU A 225 -0.83 5.03 -34.32
C LEU A 225 -1.63 5.33 -35.58
N GLU A 226 -2.91 4.93 -35.61
CA GLU A 226 -3.80 5.15 -36.76
C GLU A 226 -4.24 6.61 -36.87
N GLN A 227 -4.60 7.24 -35.76
CA GLN A 227 -5.16 8.59 -35.73
C GLN A 227 -4.54 9.44 -34.61
N PRO A 228 -4.27 10.73 -34.86
CA PRO A 228 -3.91 11.67 -33.80
C PRO A 228 -4.97 11.72 -32.70
N TYR A 229 -4.53 11.89 -31.46
CA TYR A 229 -5.44 12.09 -30.36
C TYR A 229 -6.13 13.46 -30.44
N GLU A 230 -7.45 13.45 -30.38
CA GLU A 230 -8.28 14.63 -30.21
C GLU A 230 -9.03 14.51 -28.86
N PRO A 231 -9.09 15.58 -28.04
CA PRO A 231 -9.86 15.55 -26.80
C PRO A 231 -11.35 15.34 -27.12
N PRO A 232 -12.08 14.55 -26.32
CA PRO A 232 -13.52 14.44 -26.49
C PRO A 232 -14.17 15.82 -26.38
N ALA A 233 -15.04 16.15 -27.34
CA ALA A 233 -15.83 17.37 -27.28
C ALA A 233 -16.60 17.38 -25.95
N SER A 234 -16.47 18.46 -25.17
CA SER A 234 -17.21 18.60 -23.92
C SER A 234 -18.71 18.55 -24.24
N PRO A 235 -19.52 17.69 -23.59
CA PRO A 235 -20.97 17.80 -23.71
C PRO A 235 -21.37 19.19 -23.19
N GLN A 236 -22.08 19.94 -24.04
CA GLN A 236 -22.66 21.25 -23.71
C GLN A 236 -23.72 21.12 -22.61
#